data_AF-A0A0F5EXX5-F1
#
_entry.id   AF-A0A0F5EXX5-F1
#
_cell.length_a   1.000
_cell.length_b   1.000
_cell.length_c   1.000
_cell.angle_alpha   90.00
_cell.angle_beta   90.00
_cell.angle_gamma   90.00
#
_symmetry.space_group_name_H-M   'P 1'
#
loop_
_entity.id
_entity.type
_entity.pdbx_description
1 polymer ?
#
loop_
_entity_poly.entity_id
_entity_poly.type
_entity_poly.pdbx_seq_one_letter_code
_entity_poly.pdbx_strand_id
1 'polypeptide(L)'
;MRKIIQICSDSYHNSETGASEENLFALCDDGSVWRKIELFTGWERLKPIPQDSLEYEHYLTSSINKLLEKDRKNGLSKEEIQDLKDLLKEQEDYELYGVRG
;
A
#
# COMPACT_ATOMS: atom_id res chain seq x y z
N MET A 1 4.52 -23.42 -0.24
CA MET A 1 3.05 -23.21 -0.27
C MET A 1 2.73 -22.13 0.74
N ARG A 2 2.02 -21.08 0.34
CA ARG A 2 1.52 -20.04 1.24
C ARG A 2 0.36 -20.59 2.08
N LYS A 3 0.28 -20.22 3.35
CA LYS A 3 -0.83 -20.62 4.23
C LYS A 3 -1.64 -19.39 4.62
N ILE A 4 -2.97 -19.52 4.58
CA ILE A 4 -3.87 -18.51 5.13
C ILE A 4 -3.82 -18.64 6.66
N ILE A 5 -3.57 -17.52 7.34
CA ILE A 5 -3.56 -17.46 8.81
C ILE A 5 -4.84 -16.83 9.37
N GLN A 6 -5.47 -15.92 8.61
CA GLN A 6 -6.72 -15.27 9.01
C GLN A 6 -7.56 -14.93 7.79
N ILE A 7 -8.89 -15.04 7.94
CA ILE A 7 -9.88 -14.55 6.98
C ILE A 7 -10.78 -13.56 7.71
N CYS A 8 -11.03 -12.42 7.08
CA CYS A 8 -11.96 -11.41 7.57
C CYS A 8 -12.93 -11.01 6.47
N SER A 9 -14.15 -10.69 6.84
CA SER A 9 -15.15 -10.14 5.94
C SER A 9 -15.64 -8.79 6.48
N ASP A 10 -15.80 -7.83 5.59
CA ASP A 10 -16.69 -6.71 5.82
C ASP A 10 -17.94 -6.90 4.95
N SER A 11 -19.05 -6.34 5.41
CA SER A 11 -20.29 -6.30 4.66
C SER A 11 -20.90 -4.93 4.88
N TYR A 12 -21.22 -4.22 3.81
CA TYR A 12 -21.93 -2.96 3.91
C TYR A 12 -23.18 -3.00 3.04
N HIS A 13 -24.26 -2.46 3.60
CA HIS A 13 -25.55 -2.41 2.94
C HIS A 13 -25.76 -1.02 2.36
N ASN A 14 -25.93 -0.95 1.04
CA ASN A 14 -26.28 0.29 0.38
C ASN A 14 -27.81 0.46 0.41
N SER A 15 -28.29 1.37 1.25
CA SER A 15 -29.72 1.63 1.42
C SER A 15 -30.41 2.23 0.19
N GLU A 16 -29.66 2.83 -0.74
CA GLU A 16 -30.21 3.44 -1.96
C GLU A 16 -30.42 2.42 -3.09
N THR A 17 -29.53 1.44 -3.21
CA THR A 17 -29.60 0.40 -4.26
C THR A 17 -30.15 -0.93 -3.76
N GLY A 18 -30.25 -1.12 -2.45
CA GLY A 18 -30.61 -2.40 -1.82
C GLY A 18 -29.54 -3.48 -1.98
N ALA A 19 -28.38 -3.14 -2.56
CA ALA A 19 -27.27 -4.06 -2.74
C ALA A 19 -26.51 -4.26 -1.43
N SER A 20 -26.08 -5.50 -1.19
CA SER A 20 -25.11 -5.83 -0.15
C SER A 20 -23.81 -6.19 -0.85
N GLU A 21 -22.74 -5.49 -0.51
CA GLU A 21 -21.39 -5.85 -0.95
C GLU A 21 -20.64 -6.51 0.21
N GLU A 22 -19.98 -7.63 -0.07
CA GLU A 22 -19.17 -8.36 0.91
C GLU A 22 -17.71 -8.36 0.46
N ASN A 23 -16.82 -7.64 1.16
CA ASN A 23 -15.39 -7.80 0.88
C ASN A 23 -14.82 -8.90 1.75
N LEU A 24 -14.10 -9.83 1.12
CA LEU A 24 -13.38 -10.89 1.81
C LEU A 24 -11.88 -10.65 1.70
N PHE A 25 -11.20 -10.68 2.85
CA PHE A 25 -9.76 -10.50 2.96
C PHE A 25 -9.09 -11.73 3.55
N ALA A 26 -7.89 -12.07 3.07
CA ALA A 26 -7.07 -13.15 3.58
C ALA A 26 -5.67 -12.62 3.94
N LEU A 27 -5.28 -12.80 5.20
CA LEU A 27 -3.91 -12.61 5.66
C LEU A 27 -3.17 -13.95 5.60
N CYS A 28 -1.97 -13.93 5.05
CA CYS A 28 -1.14 -15.11 4.87
C CYS A 28 0.09 -15.12 5.78
N ASP A 29 0.70 -16.29 5.94
CA ASP A 29 1.89 -16.51 6.78
C ASP A 29 3.15 -15.76 6.33
N ASP A 30 3.19 -15.33 5.07
CA ASP A 30 4.24 -14.46 4.51
C ASP A 30 3.95 -12.96 4.70
N GLY A 31 2.91 -12.60 5.47
CA GLY A 31 2.49 -11.22 5.70
C GLY A 31 1.75 -10.57 4.54
N SER A 32 1.51 -11.28 3.43
CA SER A 32 0.72 -10.74 2.33
C SER A 32 -0.78 -10.73 2.65
N VAL A 33 -1.44 -9.64 2.24
CA VAL A 33 -2.90 -9.48 2.33
C VAL A 33 -3.49 -9.60 0.94
N TRP A 34 -4.58 -10.35 0.82
CA TRP A 34 -5.30 -10.57 -0.43
C TRP A 34 -6.76 -10.20 -0.25
N ARG A 35 -7.37 -9.62 -1.30
CA ARG A 35 -8.80 -9.33 -1.39
C ARG A 35 -9.44 -10.23 -2.44
N LYS A 36 -10.60 -10.80 -2.13
CA LYS A 36 -11.41 -11.53 -3.10
C LYS A 36 -12.11 -10.52 -4.01
N ILE A 37 -12.00 -10.71 -5.31
CA ILE A 37 -12.76 -9.93 -6.28
C ILE A 37 -14.09 -10.63 -6.50
N GLU A 38 -15.22 -9.95 -6.32
CA GLU A 38 -16.55 -10.57 -6.52
C GLU A 38 -16.86 -10.82 -8.01
N LEU A 39 -16.48 -9.87 -8.88
CA LEU A 39 -16.75 -9.91 -10.32
C LEU A 39 -15.91 -10.94 -11.09
N PHE A 40 -14.75 -11.30 -10.55
CA PHE A 40 -13.81 -12.24 -11.14
C PHE A 40 -13.46 -13.25 -10.07
N THR A 41 -13.77 -14.53 -10.27
CA THR A 41 -13.45 -15.61 -9.33
C THR A 41 -11.94 -15.71 -9.07
N GLY A 42 -11.42 -14.85 -8.20
CA GLY A 42 -10.00 -14.61 -8.05
C GLY A 42 -9.68 -13.74 -6.85
N TRP A 43 -8.39 -13.74 -6.52
CA TRP A 43 -7.83 -12.97 -5.42
C TRP A 43 -6.83 -11.97 -5.99
N GLU A 44 -6.95 -10.71 -5.58
CA GLU A 44 -5.92 -9.71 -5.83
C GLU A 44 -5.04 -9.56 -4.59
N ARG A 45 -3.73 -9.44 -4.82
CA ARG A 45 -2.79 -9.12 -3.75
C ARG A 45 -2.85 -7.63 -3.50
N LEU A 46 -3.13 -7.24 -2.25
CA LEU A 46 -3.05 -5.85 -1.84
C LEU A 46 -1.58 -5.43 -1.68
N LYS A 47 -1.34 -4.12 -1.81
CA LYS A 47 -0.03 -3.55 -1.52
C LYS A 47 0.38 -3.87 -0.08
N PRO A 48 1.68 -4.06 0.20
CA PRO A 48 2.16 -4.18 1.56
C PRO A 48 1.65 -3.01 2.40
N ILE A 49 1.08 -3.30 3.56
CA ILE A 49 0.81 -2.26 4.55
C ILE A 49 2.16 -1.92 5.17
N PRO A 50 2.60 -0.66 5.10
CA PRO A 50 3.83 -0.27 5.75
C PRO A 50 3.74 -0.62 7.24
N GLN A 51 4.71 -1.38 7.71
CA GLN A 51 4.84 -1.62 9.14
C GLN A 51 5.42 -0.35 9.76
N ASP A 52 5.03 -0.02 11.00
CA ASP A 52 5.60 1.08 11.80
C ASP A 52 7.06 0.79 12.17
N SER A 53 7.93 0.66 11.17
CA SER A 53 9.36 0.56 11.34
C SER A 53 9.94 1.93 11.06
N LEU A 54 10.55 2.52 12.09
CA LEU A 54 11.31 3.76 11.97
C LEU A 54 12.34 3.64 10.83
N GLU A 55 12.83 2.44 10.57
CA GLU A 55 13.72 2.10 9.47
C GLU A 55 13.12 2.42 8.09
N TYR A 56 11.82 2.20 7.89
CA TYR A 56 11.16 2.45 6.61
C TYR A 56 10.84 3.93 6.39
N GLU A 57 10.41 4.64 7.44
CA GLU A 57 10.27 6.11 7.39
C GLU A 57 11.61 6.79 7.10
N HIS A 58 12.68 6.33 7.77
CA HIS A 58 14.05 6.80 7.49
C HIS A 58 14.49 6.48 6.07
N TYR A 59 14.17 5.29 5.56
CA TYR A 59 14.47 4.91 4.18
C TYR A 59 13.77 5.85 3.18
N LEU A 60 12.45 6.07 3.31
CA LEU A 60 11.68 6.95 2.45
C LEU A 60 12.25 8.37 2.46
N THR A 61 12.42 8.94 3.65
CA THR A 61 12.97 10.28 3.84
C THR A 61 14.36 10.41 3.24
N SER A 62 15.25 9.43 3.46
CA SER A 62 16.62 9.47 2.93
C SER A 62 16.67 9.36 1.40
N SER A 63 15.77 8.56 0.80
CA SER A 63 15.72 8.34 -0.65
C SER A 63 15.18 9.57 -1.37
N ILE A 64 14.12 10.19 -0.84
CA ILE A 64 13.57 11.45 -1.35
C ILE A 64 14.61 12.56 -1.28
N ASN A 65 15.27 12.73 -0.12
CA ASN A 65 16.29 13.76 0.05
C ASN A 65 17.46 13.61 -0.93
N LYS A 66 17.93 12.38 -1.18
CA LYS A 66 19.00 12.12 -2.16
C LYS A 66 18.59 12.56 -3.58
N LEU A 67 17.36 12.27 -4.01
CA LEU A 67 16.87 12.69 -5.32
C LEU A 67 16.70 14.21 -5.41
N LEU A 68 16.18 14.86 -4.36
CA LEU A 68 16.08 16.33 -4.32
C LEU A 68 17.45 17.01 -4.34
N GLU A 69 18.44 16.45 -3.63
CA GLU A 69 19.82 16.97 -3.69
C GLU A 69 20.44 16.79 -5.07
N LYS A 70 20.17 15.68 -5.74
CA LYS A 70 20.63 15.44 -7.10
C LYS A 70 19.97 16.39 -8.09
N ASP A 71 18.66 16.60 -7.98
CA ASP A 71 17.91 17.54 -8.84
C ASP A 71 18.50 18.94 -8.77
N ARG A 72 18.79 19.42 -7.55
CA ARG A 72 19.41 20.72 -7.32
C ARG A 72 20.80 20.88 -7.96
N LYS A 73 21.57 19.79 -8.06
CA LYS A 73 22.94 19.82 -8.59
C LYS A 73 22.98 19.64 -10.10
N ASN A 74 22.27 18.64 -10.60
CA ASN A 74 22.47 18.08 -11.94
C ASN A 74 21.16 17.89 -12.72
N GLY A 75 20.01 18.12 -12.10
CA GLY A 75 18.71 17.68 -12.60
C GLY A 75 18.52 16.15 -12.48
N LEU A 76 17.27 15.71 -12.58
CA LEU A 76 16.89 14.30 -12.58
C LEU A 76 16.64 13.76 -13.98
N SER A 77 16.95 12.48 -14.20
CA SER A 77 16.50 11.76 -15.41
C SER A 77 14.98 11.55 -15.38
N LYS A 78 14.41 11.12 -16.51
CA LYS A 78 12.98 10.79 -16.56
C LYS A 78 12.61 9.63 -15.64
N GLU A 79 13.47 8.62 -15.56
CA GLU A 79 13.29 7.51 -14.62
C GLU A 79 13.32 8.01 -13.18
N GLU A 80 14.29 8.86 -12.84
CA GLU A 80 14.44 9.37 -11.47
C GLU A 80 13.32 10.33 -11.06
N ILE A 81 12.75 11.09 -12.02
CA ILE A 81 11.54 11.88 -11.80
C ILE A 81 10.36 10.97 -11.47
N GLN A 82 10.26 9.81 -12.14
CA GLN A 82 9.21 8.84 -11.86
C GLN A 82 9.42 8.19 -10.47
N ASP A 83 10.65 7.79 -10.15
CA ASP A 83 11.00 7.24 -8.85
C ASP A 83 10.69 8.23 -7.72
N LEU A 84 11.00 9.52 -7.90
CA LEU A 84 10.66 10.55 -6.92
C LEU A 84 9.15 10.68 -6.71
N LYS A 85 8.35 10.62 -7.78
CA LYS A 85 6.88 10.66 -7.67
C LYS A 85 6.33 9.44 -6.93
N ASP A 86 6.88 8.26 -7.22
CA ASP A 86 6.45 7.02 -6.59
C ASP A 86 6.80 7.03 -5.09
N LEU A 87 7.99 7.49 -4.72
CA LEU A 87 8.42 7.66 -3.32
C LEU A 87 7.58 8.70 -2.56
N LEU A 88 7.24 9.83 -3.19
CA LEU A 88 6.38 10.85 -2.57
C LEU A 88 4.97 10.31 -2.32
N LYS A 89 4.44 9.53 -3.26
CA LYS A 89 3.15 8.86 -3.09
C LYS A 89 3.21 7.80 -1.99
N GLU A 90 4.31 7.05 -1.91
CA GLU A 90 4.54 6.05 -0.87
C GLU A 90 4.66 6.71 0.52
N GLN A 91 5.26 7.90 0.61
CA GLN A 91 5.26 8.71 1.84
C GLN A 91 3.84 9.18 2.22
N GLU A 92 3.05 9.65 1.25
CA GLU A 92 1.65 10.04 1.50
C GLU A 92 0.81 8.85 1.99
N ASP A 93 0.95 7.69 1.35
CA ASP A 93 0.33 6.44 1.78
C ASP A 93 0.81 6.07 3.20
N TYR A 94 2.10 6.20 3.50
CA TYR A 94 2.66 5.96 4.83
C TYR A 94 2.07 6.88 5.90
N GLU A 95 1.94 8.17 5.62
CA GLU A 95 1.36 9.14 6.56
C GLU A 95 -0.15 8.95 6.79
N LEU A 96 -0.87 8.46 5.77
CA LEU A 96 -2.31 8.22 5.84
C LEU A 96 -2.65 6.93 6.60
N TYR A 97 -1.85 5.88 6.43
CA TYR A 97 -2.12 4.54 7.00
C TYR A 97 -1.22 4.17 8.17
N GLY A 98 -0.09 4.85 8.35
CA GLY A 98 0.79 4.74 9.51
C GLY A 98 0.17 5.49 10.68
N VAL A 99 -0.26 4.75 11.70
CA VAL A 99 -0.82 5.33 12.91
C VAL A 99 0.30 6.11 13.60
N ARG A 100 0.21 7.45 13.63
CA ARG A 100 1.02 8.26 14.54
C ARG A 100 0.70 7.81 15.97
N GLY A 101 1.52 6.93 16.51
CA GLY A 101 1.48 6.50 17.91
C GLY A 101 1.71 7.66 18.87
#